data_AF-W9TXB6-F1
#
_entry.id   AF-W9TXB6-F1
#
_cell.length_a   1.000
_cell.length_b   1.000
_cell.length_c   1.000
_cell.angle_alpha   90.00
_cell.angle_beta   90.00
_cell.angle_gamma   90.00
#
_symmetry.space_group_name_H-M   'P 1'
#
loop_
_entity.id
_entity.type
_entity.pdbx_description
1 polymer ?
#
loop_
_entity_poly.entity_id
_entity_poly.type
_entity_poly.pdbx_seq_one_letter_code
_entity_poly.pdbx_strand_id
1 'polypeptide(L)'
;MITVHHLDHSRSTRVLWLLEELELPYELIRYRRDPRTMLAPPELKAVHPLGKSPVITDDELTLAESGAILEYLLERYGNGRLAPASGTPEHLRFRHWMHYAEGSAMSPLLLKRGSVAISLTAATEPVFARS
;
A
#
# COMPACT_ATOMS: atom_id res chain seq x y z
N MET A 1 4.80 -10.41 -13.73
CA MET A 1 3.94 -11.34 -12.95
C MET A 1 3.79 -10.74 -11.57
N ILE A 2 2.54 -10.54 -11.13
CA ILE A 2 2.25 -9.84 -9.88
C ILE A 2 2.47 -10.77 -8.69
N THR A 3 3.28 -10.34 -7.74
CA THR A 3 3.46 -10.96 -6.43
C THR A 3 2.98 -10.00 -5.35
N VAL A 4 2.09 -10.45 -4.47
CA VAL A 4 1.59 -9.66 -3.34
C VAL A 4 2.25 -10.11 -2.05
N HIS A 5 2.95 -9.20 -1.38
CA HIS A 5 3.56 -9.42 -0.07
C HIS A 5 2.56 -9.05 1.04
N HIS A 6 1.77 -10.03 1.45
CA HIS A 6 0.69 -9.90 2.43
C HIS A 6 1.16 -10.14 3.86
N LEU A 7 1.04 -9.14 4.73
CA LEU A 7 1.20 -9.31 6.18
C LEU A 7 -0.18 -9.44 6.85
N ASP A 8 -0.31 -10.31 7.83
CA ASP A 8 -1.51 -10.39 8.67
C ASP A 8 -1.85 -9.04 9.34
N HIS A 9 -3.15 -8.79 9.47
CA HIS A 9 -3.70 -7.52 9.98
C HIS A 9 -3.16 -6.26 9.26
N SER A 10 -2.80 -6.38 7.98
CA SER A 10 -2.36 -5.26 7.15
C SER A 10 -3.46 -4.76 6.21
N ARG A 11 -3.15 -3.67 5.50
CA ARG A 11 -4.02 -3.08 4.49
C ARG A 11 -3.84 -3.73 3.11
N SER A 12 -3.20 -4.89 3.01
CA SER A 12 -3.01 -5.57 1.72
C SER A 12 -4.28 -6.24 1.20
N THR A 13 -5.31 -6.44 2.04
CA THR A 13 -6.59 -7.02 1.63
C THR A 13 -7.26 -6.26 0.49
N ARG A 14 -7.15 -4.92 0.45
CA ARG A 14 -7.69 -4.12 -0.67
C ARG A 14 -6.99 -4.39 -2.00
N VAL A 15 -5.69 -4.72 -1.96
CA VAL A 15 -4.92 -5.07 -3.16
C VAL A 15 -5.40 -6.42 -3.66
N LEU A 16 -5.51 -7.40 -2.76
CA LEU A 16 -6.07 -8.71 -3.10
C LEU A 16 -7.47 -8.56 -3.70
N TRP A 17 -8.34 -7.79 -3.06
CA TRP A 17 -9.69 -7.56 -3.58
C TRP A 17 -9.67 -6.95 -4.99
N LEU A 18 -8.87 -5.90 -5.23
CA LEU A 18 -8.78 -5.32 -6.57
C LEU A 18 -8.26 -6.32 -7.61
N LEU A 19 -7.28 -7.17 -7.26
CA LEU A 19 -6.76 -8.20 -8.17
C LEU A 19 -7.84 -9.22 -8.52
N GLU A 20 -8.67 -9.63 -7.55
CA GLU A 20 -9.83 -10.50 -7.81
C GLU A 20 -10.87 -9.82 -8.71
N GLU A 21 -11.24 -8.56 -8.43
CA GLU A 21 -12.20 -7.79 -9.26
C GLU A 21 -11.70 -7.56 -10.69
N LEU A 22 -10.38 -7.44 -10.85
CA LEU A 22 -9.74 -7.31 -12.15
C LEU A 22 -9.49 -8.66 -12.83
N GLU A 23 -9.72 -9.78 -12.13
CA GLU A 23 -9.45 -11.14 -12.59
C GLU A 23 -7.98 -11.36 -12.98
N LEU A 24 -7.06 -10.74 -12.23
CA LEU A 24 -5.62 -10.81 -12.51
C LEU A 24 -4.97 -11.98 -11.79
N PRO A 25 -4.12 -12.79 -12.46
CA PRO A 25 -3.35 -13.81 -11.78
C PRO A 25 -2.25 -13.16 -10.91
N TYR A 26 -2.08 -13.68 -9.70
CA TYR A 26 -1.02 -13.23 -8.80
C TYR A 26 -0.50 -14.36 -7.90
N GLU A 27 0.74 -14.22 -7.46
CA GLU A 27 1.32 -15.02 -6.39
C GLU A 27 1.13 -14.30 -5.05
N LEU A 28 0.81 -15.05 -3.99
CA LEU A 28 0.60 -14.50 -2.65
C LEU A 28 1.65 -15.01 -1.68
N ILE A 29 2.59 -14.14 -1.29
CA ILE A 29 3.56 -14.42 -0.23
C ILE A 29 3.00 -13.89 1.09
N ARG A 30 2.79 -14.79 2.04
CA ARG A 30 2.20 -14.47 3.35
C ARG A 30 3.27 -14.34 4.42
N TYR A 31 3.20 -13.23 5.14
CA TYR A 31 4.00 -12.92 6.32
C TYR A 31 3.10 -12.91 7.55
N ARG A 32 3.64 -13.32 8.69
CA ARG A 32 2.98 -13.21 9.99
C ARG A 32 3.72 -12.23 10.87
N ARG A 33 2.98 -11.44 11.62
CA ARG A 33 3.53 -10.60 12.67
C ARG A 33 4.02 -11.47 13.81
N ASP A 34 5.05 -10.98 14.48
CA ASP A 34 5.47 -11.57 15.74
C ASP A 34 4.32 -11.47 16.76
N PRO A 35 3.89 -12.58 17.39
CA PRO A 35 2.68 -12.61 18.22
C PRO A 35 2.82 -11.83 19.53
N ARG A 36 4.05 -11.44 19.93
CA ARG A 36 4.31 -10.68 21.16
C ARG A 36 4.44 -9.19 20.90
N THR A 37 5.14 -8.83 19.83
CA THR A 37 5.50 -7.44 19.50
C THR A 37 4.61 -6.84 18.42
N MET A 38 3.86 -7.68 17.70
CA MET A 38 3.07 -7.32 16.52
C MET A 38 3.90 -6.69 15.39
N LEU A 39 5.22 -6.80 15.41
CA LEU A 39 6.10 -6.26 14.37
C LEU A 39 6.11 -7.17 13.14
N ALA A 40 6.39 -6.58 11.98
CA ALA A 40 6.61 -7.33 10.75
C ALA A 40 7.94 -8.10 10.83
N PRO A 41 8.04 -9.27 10.17
CA PRO A 41 9.25 -10.08 10.20
C PRO A 41 10.31 -9.46 9.25
N PRO A 42 11.62 -9.71 9.49
CA PRO A 42 12.71 -9.06 8.76
C PRO A 42 12.71 -9.35 7.25
N GLU A 43 12.14 -10.48 6.83
CA GLU A 43 12.00 -10.89 5.44
C GLU A 43 11.15 -9.88 4.64
N LEU A 44 10.15 -9.25 5.27
CA LEU A 44 9.35 -8.22 4.58
C LEU A 44 10.17 -6.93 4.36
N LYS A 45 11.10 -6.63 5.27
CA LYS A 45 12.02 -5.48 5.12
C LYS A 45 13.06 -5.73 4.02
N ALA A 46 13.42 -6.99 3.79
CA ALA A 46 14.31 -7.37 2.68
C ALA A 46 13.66 -7.15 1.31
N VAL A 47 12.32 -7.23 1.22
CA VAL A 47 11.57 -6.92 -0.01
C VAL A 47 11.50 -5.40 -0.24
N HIS A 48 11.15 -4.63 0.79
CA HIS A 48 11.06 -3.17 0.68
C HIS A 48 11.53 -2.50 1.99
N PRO A 49 12.36 -1.43 1.93
CA PRO A 49 12.95 -0.80 3.13
C PRO A 49 11.95 -0.34 4.20
N LEU A 50 10.71 -0.03 3.79
CA LEU A 50 9.62 0.34 4.70
C LEU A 50 9.26 -0.78 5.69
N GLY A 51 9.45 -2.05 5.32
CA GLY A 51 9.14 -3.21 6.17
C GLY A 51 7.67 -3.31 6.57
N LYS A 52 6.75 -2.79 5.74
CA LYS A 52 5.30 -2.81 5.96
C LYS A 52 4.60 -3.38 4.73
N SER A 53 3.36 -3.80 4.90
CA SER A 53 2.48 -4.31 3.85
C SER A 53 1.27 -3.36 3.68
N PRO A 54 0.72 -3.19 2.46
CA PRO A 54 1.07 -3.89 1.23
C PRO A 54 2.37 -3.44 0.56
N VAL A 55 3.00 -4.41 -0.10
CA VAL A 55 3.99 -4.24 -1.17
C VAL A 55 3.60 -5.22 -2.27
N ILE A 56 3.75 -4.81 -3.52
CA ILE A 56 3.71 -5.73 -4.66
C ILE A 56 5.05 -5.71 -5.39
N THR A 57 5.35 -6.82 -6.05
CA THR A 57 6.34 -6.88 -7.11
C THR A 57 5.62 -7.22 -8.40
N ASP A 58 5.88 -6.48 -9.46
CA ASP A 58 5.41 -6.79 -10.81
C ASP A 58 6.57 -6.66 -11.79
N ASP A 59 7.09 -7.82 -12.21
CA ASP A 59 8.36 -7.94 -12.93
C ASP A 59 9.51 -7.30 -12.14
N GLU A 60 10.16 -6.28 -12.68
CA GLU A 60 11.28 -5.58 -12.04
C GLU A 60 10.82 -4.47 -11.06
N LEU A 61 9.53 -4.10 -11.09
CA LEU A 61 8.98 -3.05 -10.26
C LEU A 61 8.61 -3.60 -8.88
N THR A 62 9.13 -3.00 -7.81
CA THR A 62 8.62 -3.22 -6.45
C THR A 62 7.99 -1.93 -5.94
N LEU A 63 6.71 -1.99 -5.58
CA LEU A 63 5.90 -0.82 -5.23
C LEU A 63 5.24 -1.00 -3.86
N ALA A 64 5.44 -0.01 -3.00
CA ALA A 64 4.77 0.12 -1.72
C ALA A 64 3.67 1.21 -1.78
N GLU A 65 2.95 1.38 -0.68
CA GLU A 65 1.79 2.27 -0.51
C GLU A 65 0.51 1.80 -1.20
N SER A 66 -0.50 1.49 -0.40
CA SER A 66 -1.75 0.91 -0.89
C SER A 66 -2.49 1.81 -1.88
N GLY A 67 -2.41 3.13 -1.72
CA GLY A 67 -2.97 4.10 -2.67
C GLY A 67 -2.35 3.96 -4.06
N ALA A 68 -1.02 4.08 -4.11
CA ALA A 68 -0.23 3.99 -5.33
C ALA A 68 -0.37 2.62 -6.01
N ILE A 69 -0.39 1.53 -5.24
CA ILE A 69 -0.58 0.18 -5.77
C ILE A 69 -1.93 0.05 -6.49
N LEU A 70 -3.03 0.54 -5.90
CA LEU A 70 -4.34 0.43 -6.55
C LEU A 70 -4.40 1.28 -7.83
N GLU A 71 -3.88 2.51 -7.80
CA GLU A 71 -3.82 3.39 -8.98
C GLU A 71 -2.99 2.75 -10.09
N TYR A 72 -1.80 2.23 -9.78
CA TYR A 72 -0.95 1.50 -10.72
C TYR A 72 -1.66 0.32 -11.38
N LEU A 73 -2.34 -0.53 -10.58
CA LEU A 73 -3.06 -1.69 -11.10
C LEU A 73 -4.24 -1.28 -12.01
N LEU A 74 -4.97 -0.23 -11.63
CA LEU A 74 -6.08 0.30 -12.44
C LEU A 74 -5.60 0.92 -13.75
N GLU A 75 -4.50 1.68 -13.72
CA GLU A 75 -3.92 2.31 -14.91
C GLU A 75 -3.34 1.26 -15.87
N ARG A 76 -2.62 0.26 -15.35
CA ARG A 76 -1.93 -0.74 -16.18
C ARG A 76 -2.83 -1.88 -16.64
N TYR A 77 -3.74 -2.33 -15.78
CA TYR A 77 -4.52 -3.56 -15.99
C TYR A 77 -6.04 -3.32 -15.94
N GLY A 78 -6.50 -2.15 -15.50
CA GLY A 78 -7.92 -1.87 -15.32
C GLY A 78 -8.70 -1.74 -16.63
N ASN A 79 -8.05 -1.39 -17.73
CA ASN A 79 -8.69 -1.17 -19.05
C ASN A 79 -9.92 -0.24 -18.97
N GLY A 80 -9.83 0.82 -18.16
CA GLY A 80 -10.92 1.79 -17.94
C GLY A 80 -12.05 1.30 -17.03
N ARG A 81 -11.93 0.11 -16.42
CA ARG A 81 -12.86 -0.38 -15.40
C ARG A 81 -12.49 0.16 -14.02
N LEU A 82 -13.48 0.23 -13.13
CA LEU A 82 -13.33 0.50 -11.68
C LEU A 82 -12.70 1.86 -11.29
N ALA A 83 -12.34 2.69 -12.27
CA ALA A 83 -11.91 4.07 -12.09
C ALA A 83 -12.55 4.97 -13.16
N PRO A 84 -12.95 6.20 -12.83
CA PRO A 84 -13.38 7.16 -13.85
C PRO A 84 -12.23 7.52 -14.79
N ALA A 85 -12.56 7.92 -16.02
CA ALA A 85 -11.57 8.29 -17.03
C ALA A 85 -10.68 9.46 -16.56
N SER A 86 -9.38 9.36 -16.84
CA SER A 86 -8.43 10.42 -16.49
C SER A 86 -8.81 11.77 -17.12
N GLY A 87 -8.47 12.86 -16.43
CA GLY A 87 -8.83 14.23 -16.82
C GLY A 87 -10.27 14.65 -16.50
N THR A 88 -11.13 13.73 -16.02
CA THR A 88 -12.52 14.07 -15.64
C THR A 88 -12.63 14.62 -14.21
N PRO A 89 -13.64 15.45 -13.90
CA PRO A 89 -13.96 15.84 -12.52
C PRO A 89 -14.22 14.64 -11.60
N GLU A 90 -14.77 13.56 -12.14
CA GLU A 90 -15.04 12.30 -11.45
C GLU A 90 -13.73 11.62 -11.03
N HIS A 91 -12.73 11.60 -11.91
CA HIS A 91 -11.41 11.05 -11.59
C HIS A 91 -10.71 11.87 -10.50
N LEU A 92 -10.88 13.20 -10.49
CA LEU A 92 -10.39 14.03 -9.39
C LEU A 92 -11.05 13.64 -8.05
N ARG A 93 -12.37 13.43 -8.03
CA ARG A 93 -13.08 12.99 -6.82
C ARG A 93 -12.65 11.58 -6.39
N PHE A 94 -12.45 10.67 -7.34
CA PHE A 94 -11.92 9.33 -7.07
C PHE A 94 -10.56 9.40 -6.36
N ARG A 95 -9.59 10.14 -6.93
CA ARG A 95 -8.27 10.32 -6.30
C ARG A 95 -8.35 11.03 -4.95
N HIS A 96 -9.23 12.03 -4.82
CA HIS A 96 -9.46 12.69 -3.54
C HIS A 96 -9.83 11.69 -2.44
N TRP A 97 -10.79 10.79 -2.70
CA TRP A 97 -11.20 9.79 -1.72
C TRP A 97 -10.11 8.75 -1.44
N MET A 98 -9.34 8.36 -2.46
CA MET A 98 -8.16 7.51 -2.32
C MET A 98 -7.14 8.11 -1.36
N HIS A 99 -6.78 9.37 -1.52
CA HIS A 99 -5.83 10.05 -0.63
C HIS A 99 -6.44 10.37 0.75
N TYR A 100 -7.73 10.73 0.81
CA TYR A 100 -8.43 10.98 2.07
C TYR A 100 -8.42 9.73 2.97
N ALA A 101 -8.66 8.55 2.40
CA ALA A 101 -8.64 7.29 3.13
C ALA A 101 -7.28 7.03 3.82
N GLU A 102 -6.18 7.41 3.15
CA GLU A 102 -4.82 7.22 3.66
C GLU A 102 -4.40 8.30 4.67
N GLY A 103 -4.62 9.57 4.33
CA GLY A 103 -4.10 10.69 5.12
C GLY A 103 -5.02 11.12 6.25
N SER A 104 -6.28 11.37 5.93
CA SER A 104 -7.21 12.03 6.86
C SER A 104 -8.08 11.05 7.64
N ALA A 105 -8.56 9.98 7.01
CA ALA A 105 -9.43 9.00 7.67
C ALA A 105 -8.66 8.06 8.61
N MET A 106 -7.42 7.70 8.26
CA MET A 106 -6.62 6.75 9.04
C MET A 106 -6.12 7.36 10.36
N SER A 107 -5.75 8.64 10.35
CA SER A 107 -5.15 9.31 11.51
C SER A 107 -6.05 9.27 12.76
N PRO A 108 -7.35 9.64 12.71
CA PRO A 108 -8.25 9.49 13.84
C PRO A 108 -8.48 8.03 14.27
N LEU A 109 -8.52 7.07 13.32
CA LEU A 109 -8.71 5.66 13.61
C LEU A 109 -7.54 5.08 14.42
N LEU A 110 -6.31 5.47 14.07
CA LEU A 110 -5.10 5.07 14.80
C LEU A 110 -5.07 5.68 16.21
N LEU A 111 -5.41 6.96 16.34
CA LEU A 111 -5.48 7.63 17.65
C LEU A 111 -6.55 7.02 18.56
N LYS A 112 -7.74 6.71 18.03
CA LYS A 112 -8.84 6.11 18.79
C LYS A 112 -8.54 4.68 19.24
N ARG A 113 -7.70 3.94 18.53
CA ARG A 113 -7.28 2.57 18.89
C ARG A 113 -6.17 2.50 19.96
N GLY A 114 -5.67 3.64 20.46
CA GLY A 114 -4.92 3.70 21.72
C GLY A 114 -3.48 3.18 21.70
N SER A 115 -2.81 3.12 20.54
CA SER A 115 -1.39 2.73 20.49
C SER A 115 -0.69 3.29 19.26
N VAL A 116 -0.31 4.57 19.30
CA VAL A 116 0.73 5.08 18.40
C VAL A 116 1.92 5.47 19.25
N ALA A 117 2.80 4.51 19.52
CA ALA A 117 4.18 4.83 19.79
C ALA A 117 4.77 5.31 18.45
N ILE A 118 4.80 6.62 18.24
CA ILE A 118 5.56 7.20 17.13
C ILE A 118 7.04 6.97 17.48
N SER A 119 7.59 5.85 17.02
CA SER A 119 9.05 5.70 16.99
C SER A 119 9.55 6.56 15.84
N LEU A 120 9.85 7.82 16.14
CA LEU A 120 10.68 8.66 15.29
C LEU A 120 12.10 8.07 15.32
N THR A 121 12.32 6.97 14.61
CA THR A 121 13.68 6.69 14.16
C THR A 121 13.98 7.79 13.16
N ALA A 122 14.91 8.69 13.51
CA ALA A 122 15.30 9.82 12.69
C ALA A 122 15.51 9.34 11.25
N ALA A 123 14.56 9.69 10.38
CA ALA A 123 14.77 9.58 8.95
C ALA A 123 15.92 10.54 8.66
N THR A 124 17.06 9.97 8.27
CA THR A 124 18.15 10.74 7.68
C THR A 124 17.54 11.52 6.52
N GLU A 125 17.76 12.83 6.50
CA GLU A 125 17.09 13.75 5.58
C GLU A 125 17.17 13.27 4.12
N PRO A 126 16.11 13.45 3.31
CA PRO A 126 16.18 13.15 1.89
C PRO A 126 17.25 14.01 1.22
N VAL A 127 18.11 13.37 0.42
CA VAL A 127 19.30 13.91 -0.27
C VAL A 127 19.01 15.08 -1.25
N PHE A 128 17.77 15.55 -1.37
CA PHE A 128 17.38 16.58 -2.34
C PHE A 128 17.47 18.04 -1.84
N ALA A 129 18.05 18.30 -0.67
CA ALA A 129 18.26 19.67 -0.16
C ALA A 129 19.70 20.19 -0.32
N ARG A 130 20.38 19.84 -1.42
CA ARG A 130 21.63 20.49 -1.85
C ARG A 130 21.60 20.77 -3.34
N SER A 131 21.10 21.95 -3.71
CA SER A 131 21.43 22.67 -4.94
C SER A 131 21.28 24.16 -4.66
#